data_AF-A0A7I7UC87-F1
#
_entry.id   AF-A0A7I7UC87-F1
#
_cell.length_a   1.000
_cell.length_b   1.000
_cell.length_c   1.000
_cell.angle_alpha   90.00
_cell.angle_beta   90.00
_cell.angle_gamma   90.00
#
_symmetry.space_group_name_H-M   'P 1'
#
loop_
_entity.id
_entity.type
_entity.pdbx_description
1 polymer ?
#
loop_
_entity_poly.entity_id
_entity_poly.type
_entity_poly.pdbx_seq_one_letter_code
_entity_poly.pdbx_strand_id
1 'polypeptide(L)'
;MSCEWPVDRTCLPLPELGEDPSDDEQAAYDRALARRNAAEDLAVHVLWALSGRRFGLCEMTVRPCPALGVPPGPYLFGTQGGLGGLWANIACGCLGTCTVTGPRVVHLPGPVAAVTAVTIAGEVLDPSGYQLEGNTLYRTGGGSWPRQDLGRPLGESGTWSVTYKRGVPVPAGVDKLTGELAKEFLNACDGDEDRCRLPRTLISTSRRGATNVFDPAKIIAAGYTGLTEVDQWLAAVNPNRLAQDSVVL
;
A
#
# COMPACT_ATOMS: atom_id res chain seq x y z
N MET A 1 0.24 9.05 6.29
CA MET A 1 0.98 7.79 6.46
C MET A 1 1.46 7.39 5.07
N SER A 2 2.77 7.39 4.83
CA SER A 2 3.33 6.91 3.58
C SER A 2 3.24 5.39 3.54
N CYS A 3 2.70 4.85 2.47
CA CYS A 3 2.75 3.40 2.26
C CYS A 3 4.19 3.01 1.94
N GLU A 4 4.62 1.87 2.46
CA GLU A 4 5.96 1.34 2.25
C GLU A 4 6.14 0.99 0.76
N TRP A 5 7.19 1.56 0.19
CA TRP A 5 7.68 1.28 -1.15
C TRP A 5 9.21 1.17 -1.11
N PRO A 6 9.80 0.07 -1.56
CA PRO A 6 11.24 -0.13 -1.45
C PRO A 6 11.99 0.68 -2.51
N VAL A 7 13.13 1.26 -2.14
CA VAL A 7 14.00 2.04 -3.02
C VAL A 7 15.43 1.57 -2.83
N ASP A 8 16.09 1.15 -3.92
CA ASP A 8 17.52 0.88 -3.90
C ASP A 8 18.29 2.21 -3.96
N ARG A 9 19.10 2.45 -2.91
CA ARG A 9 19.88 3.69 -2.75
C ARG A 9 21.33 3.54 -3.18
N THR A 10 21.75 2.39 -3.72
CA THR A 10 23.13 2.20 -4.20
C THR A 10 23.53 3.20 -5.28
N CYS A 11 22.58 3.63 -6.12
CA CYS A 11 22.79 4.64 -7.14
C CYS A 11 22.52 6.10 -6.68
N LEU A 12 22.24 6.29 -5.38
CA LEU A 12 21.89 7.58 -4.76
C LEU A 12 22.79 7.87 -3.53
N PRO A 13 24.13 7.88 -3.70
CA PRO A 13 25.04 8.08 -2.59
C PRO A 13 24.88 9.49 -1.99
N LEU A 14 25.01 9.59 -0.67
CA LEU A 14 25.14 10.87 0.01
C LEU A 14 26.63 11.22 0.18
N PRO A 15 26.96 12.51 0.34
CA PRO A 15 28.30 12.92 0.77
C PRO A 15 28.69 12.20 2.06
N GLU A 16 29.94 11.75 2.16
CA GLU A 16 30.46 11.18 3.41
C GLU A 16 30.62 12.28 4.46
N LEU A 17 30.10 12.06 5.66
CA LEU A 17 30.33 12.91 6.84
C LEU A 17 31.49 12.30 7.64
N GLY A 18 32.50 13.12 7.97
CA GLY A 18 33.56 12.74 8.91
C GLY A 18 33.05 12.63 10.35
N GLU A 19 33.91 12.19 11.27
CA GLU A 19 33.55 12.02 12.70
C GLU A 19 33.23 13.34 13.42
N ASP A 20 33.76 14.47 12.94
CA ASP A 20 33.51 15.82 13.46
C ASP A 20 33.33 16.80 12.29
N PRO A 21 32.14 16.80 11.64
CA PRO A 21 31.90 17.61 10.46
C PRO A 21 31.75 19.08 10.85
N SER A 22 32.30 19.98 10.03
CA SER A 22 32.00 21.41 10.14
C SER A 22 30.51 21.69 9.90
N ASP A 23 30.01 22.81 10.41
CA ASP A 23 28.62 23.25 10.17
C ASP A 23 28.27 23.31 8.68
N ASP A 24 29.24 23.69 7.83
CA ASP A 24 29.09 23.76 6.38
C ASP A 24 28.96 22.36 5.73
N GLU A 25 29.72 21.36 6.22
CA GLU A 25 29.64 19.98 5.77
C GLU A 25 28.31 19.34 6.20
N GLN A 26 27.87 19.57 7.43
CA GLN A 26 26.57 19.12 7.92
C GLN A 26 25.44 19.74 7.10
N ALA A 27 25.49 21.05 6.85
CA ALA A 27 24.49 21.73 6.02
C ALA A 27 24.49 21.23 4.56
N ALA A 28 25.65 20.86 4.01
CA ALA A 28 25.73 20.26 2.68
C ALA A 28 25.11 18.85 2.64
N TYR A 29 25.37 18.02 3.66
CA TYR A 29 24.76 16.72 3.80
C TYR A 29 23.24 16.81 3.93
N ASP A 30 22.73 17.70 4.79
CA ASP A 30 21.29 17.87 4.99
C ASP A 30 20.58 18.30 3.70
N ARG A 31 21.21 19.19 2.91
CA ARG A 31 20.70 19.55 1.57
C ARG A 31 20.70 18.36 0.62
N ALA A 32 21.76 17.57 0.58
CA ALA A 32 21.84 16.37 -0.26
C ALA A 32 20.80 15.32 0.14
N LEU A 33 20.62 15.10 1.44
CA LEU A 33 19.61 14.20 1.99
C LEU A 33 18.19 14.66 1.63
N ALA A 34 17.90 15.96 1.78
CA ALA A 34 16.61 16.52 1.39
C ALA A 34 16.32 16.35 -0.10
N ARG A 35 17.31 16.60 -0.97
CA ARG A 35 17.18 16.39 -2.43
C ARG A 35 16.95 14.92 -2.77
N ARG A 36 17.70 14.01 -2.15
CA ARG A 36 17.53 12.57 -2.35
C ARG A 36 16.13 12.12 -1.95
N ASN A 37 15.68 12.50 -0.75
CA ASN A 37 14.34 12.13 -0.25
C ASN A 37 13.24 12.65 -1.19
N ALA A 38 13.34 13.89 -1.68
CA ALA A 38 12.38 14.44 -2.64
C ALA A 38 12.36 13.67 -3.98
N ALA A 39 13.52 13.23 -4.46
CA ALA A 39 13.63 12.43 -5.68
C ALA A 39 13.08 11.01 -5.49
N GLU A 40 13.35 10.38 -4.34
CA GLU A 40 12.76 9.09 -3.94
C GLU A 40 11.23 9.18 -3.87
N ASP A 41 10.69 10.19 -3.19
CA ASP A 41 9.24 10.39 -3.05
C ASP A 41 8.55 10.58 -4.40
N LEU A 42 9.18 11.33 -5.32
CA LEU A 42 8.65 11.54 -6.67
C LEU A 42 8.68 10.25 -7.49
N ALA A 43 9.76 9.48 -7.43
CA ALA A 43 9.87 8.18 -8.10
C ALA A 43 8.81 7.19 -7.61
N VAL A 44 8.67 7.07 -6.28
CA VAL A 44 7.63 6.25 -5.65
C VAL A 44 6.25 6.69 -6.13
N HIS A 45 5.96 7.98 -6.11
CA HIS A 45 4.66 8.50 -6.52
C HIS A 45 4.35 8.19 -8.00
N VAL A 46 5.32 8.37 -8.89
CA VAL A 46 5.16 8.09 -10.32
C VAL A 46 4.95 6.61 -10.59
N LEU A 47 5.77 5.72 -10.01
CA LEU A 47 5.61 4.28 -10.19
C LEU A 47 4.31 3.77 -9.59
N TRP A 48 3.92 4.28 -8.41
CA TRP A 48 2.63 3.97 -7.81
C TRP A 48 1.47 4.40 -8.70
N ALA A 49 1.50 5.61 -9.25
CA ALA A 49 0.46 6.11 -10.14
C ALA A 49 0.39 5.31 -11.46
N LEU A 50 1.53 5.09 -12.12
CA LEU A 50 1.60 4.41 -13.42
C LEU A 50 1.32 2.91 -13.33
N SER A 51 1.62 2.28 -12.19
CA SER A 51 1.22 0.88 -11.93
C SER A 51 -0.28 0.72 -11.65
N GLY A 52 -1.06 1.81 -11.67
CA GLY A 52 -2.50 1.80 -11.41
C GLY A 52 -2.83 1.78 -9.91
N ARG A 53 -1.94 2.29 -9.06
CA ARG A 53 -2.10 2.36 -7.59
C ARG A 53 -2.30 1.00 -6.93
N ARG A 54 -1.71 -0.05 -7.53
CA ARG A 54 -1.94 -1.45 -7.17
C ARG A 54 -1.03 -1.96 -6.06
N PHE A 55 0.12 -1.32 -5.87
CA PHE A 55 1.16 -1.76 -4.94
C PHE A 55 1.39 -0.74 -3.83
N GLY A 56 1.96 -1.22 -2.73
CA GLY A 56 2.29 -0.43 -1.55
C GLY A 56 1.68 -1.07 -0.30
N LEU A 57 2.43 -1.07 0.79
CA LEU A 57 1.97 -1.58 2.08
C LEU A 57 1.76 -0.44 3.05
N CYS A 58 0.52 -0.14 3.39
CA CYS A 58 0.19 0.90 4.34
C CYS A 58 -0.10 0.25 5.70
N GLU A 59 0.60 0.66 6.75
CA GLU A 59 0.22 0.26 8.10
C GLU A 59 -1.11 0.91 8.48
N MET A 60 -2.05 0.09 8.94
CA MET A 60 -3.36 0.54 9.35
C MET A 60 -3.78 -0.16 10.64
N THR A 61 -4.33 0.62 11.56
CA THR A 61 -5.01 0.11 12.75
C THR A 61 -6.51 0.17 12.53
N VAL A 62 -7.16 -0.98 12.59
CA VAL A 62 -8.63 -1.07 12.54
C VAL A 62 -9.17 -1.52 13.88
N ARG A 63 -10.44 -1.19 14.13
CA ARG A 63 -11.21 -1.61 15.31
C ARG A 63 -12.35 -2.51 14.84
N PRO A 64 -12.11 -3.82 14.63
CA PRO A 64 -13.13 -4.67 14.05
C PRO A 64 -14.33 -4.84 14.98
N CYS A 65 -15.52 -4.92 14.38
CA CYS A 65 -16.74 -5.32 15.05
C CYS A 65 -17.06 -6.74 14.59
N PRO A 66 -16.73 -7.78 15.39
CA PRO A 66 -17.08 -9.15 15.01
C PRO A 66 -18.60 -9.22 14.91
N ALA A 67 -19.10 -9.83 13.82
CA ALA A 67 -20.53 -10.03 13.66
C ALA A 67 -21.05 -10.71 14.92
N LEU A 68 -22.09 -10.13 15.53
CA LEU A 68 -22.84 -10.84 16.56
C LEU A 68 -23.21 -12.17 15.91
N GLY A 69 -22.85 -13.28 16.54
CA GLY A 69 -23.25 -14.63 16.12
C GLY A 69 -24.76 -14.84 16.28
N VAL A 70 -25.57 -13.86 15.88
CA VAL A 70 -26.98 -14.04 15.61
C VAL A 70 -27.01 -15.04 14.45
N PRO A 71 -27.57 -16.23 14.65
CA PRO A 71 -27.74 -17.19 13.56
C PRO A 71 -28.56 -16.54 12.42
N PRO A 72 -28.74 -17.21 11.28
CA PRO A 72 -29.89 -16.95 10.41
C PRO A 72 -31.13 -17.16 11.18
N GLY A 73 -32.11 -16.38 10.84
CA GLY A 73 -33.47 -16.73 11.13
C GLY A 73 -34.34 -15.99 10.14
N PRO A 74 -35.53 -16.54 9.95
CA PRO A 74 -35.91 -16.92 8.63
C PRO A 74 -36.77 -15.83 8.03
N TYR A 75 -36.16 -14.77 7.50
CA TYR A 75 -36.92 -13.75 6.77
C TYR A 75 -36.27 -13.31 5.48
N LEU A 76 -36.06 -14.29 4.60
CA LEU A 76 -36.28 -14.18 3.16
C LEU A 76 -36.69 -15.60 2.71
N PHE A 77 -37.90 -16.13 2.90
CA PHE A 77 -39.27 -15.61 2.99
C PHE A 77 -40.12 -16.53 3.91
N GLY A 78 -41.06 -15.96 4.67
CA GLY A 78 -42.17 -16.65 5.37
C GLY A 78 -41.74 -17.41 6.63
N THR A 79 -41.98 -16.95 7.85
CA THR A 79 -43.28 -16.68 8.46
C THR A 79 -43.07 -15.88 9.75
N GLN A 80 -43.82 -14.80 9.96
CA GLN A 80 -43.85 -14.03 11.22
C GLN A 80 -43.96 -14.97 12.43
N GLY A 81 -43.02 -14.88 13.37
CA GLY A 81 -43.03 -15.61 14.64
C GLY A 81 -42.26 -14.81 15.68
N GLY A 82 -43.00 -14.20 16.61
CA GLY A 82 -42.46 -13.29 17.62
C GLY A 82 -41.74 -14.02 18.75
N LEU A 83 -40.55 -13.54 19.11
CA LEU A 83 -39.91 -13.80 20.39
C LEU A 83 -40.39 -12.74 21.39
N GLY A 84 -41.52 -12.99 22.05
CA GLY A 84 -42.00 -12.14 23.15
C GLY A 84 -42.32 -10.68 22.78
N GLY A 85 -42.64 -10.38 21.51
CA GLY A 85 -43.08 -9.05 21.07
C GLY A 85 -42.00 -8.12 20.53
N LEU A 86 -40.75 -8.57 20.37
CA LEU A 86 -39.69 -7.79 19.72
C LEU A 86 -39.44 -8.27 18.28
N TRP A 87 -39.39 -7.32 17.35
CA TRP A 87 -39.02 -7.54 15.95
C TRP A 87 -37.50 -7.57 15.81
N ALA A 88 -36.93 -8.69 15.40
CA ALA A 88 -35.49 -8.81 15.14
C ALA A 88 -35.22 -9.57 13.83
N ASN A 89 -34.25 -9.08 13.05
CA ASN A 89 -33.70 -9.75 11.88
C ASN A 89 -32.62 -10.74 12.34
N ILE A 90 -32.60 -11.93 11.73
CA ILE A 90 -31.75 -13.04 12.15
C ILE A 90 -30.97 -13.43 10.85
N ALA A 91 -29.63 -13.41 10.86
CA ALA A 91 -28.78 -13.33 9.64
C ALA A 91 -28.11 -14.65 9.18
N CYS A 92 -28.31 -15.05 7.92
CA CYS A 92 -27.82 -16.29 7.29
C CYS A 92 -26.36 -16.74 7.53
N GLY A 93 -26.24 -17.87 8.25
CA GLY A 93 -25.16 -18.84 8.38
C GLY A 93 -25.70 -20.30 8.30
N CYS A 94 -25.81 -20.78 7.06
CA CYS A 94 -25.66 -22.12 6.49
C CYS A 94 -26.42 -23.37 6.97
N LEU A 95 -27.51 -23.64 6.24
CA LEU A 95 -27.81 -24.96 5.64
C LEU A 95 -27.15 -25.01 4.24
N GLY A 96 -25.96 -25.60 4.09
CA GLY A 96 -25.47 -26.04 2.76
C GLY A 96 -24.24 -25.34 2.13
N THR A 97 -23.66 -24.29 2.70
CA THR A 97 -22.38 -23.69 2.22
C THR A 97 -21.47 -23.35 3.41
N CYS A 98 -20.15 -23.38 3.29
CA CYS A 98 -19.29 -22.86 4.37
C CYS A 98 -19.15 -21.35 4.19
N THR A 99 -19.74 -20.52 5.06
CA THR A 99 -19.46 -19.08 5.10
C THR A 99 -18.44 -18.78 6.20
N VAL A 100 -17.47 -17.93 5.88
CA VAL A 100 -16.42 -17.46 6.80
C VAL A 100 -17.03 -16.46 7.78
N THR A 101 -17.84 -16.97 8.71
CA THR A 101 -18.64 -16.18 9.66
C THR A 101 -18.70 -16.89 11.00
N GLY A 102 -18.53 -16.17 12.11
CA GLY A 102 -18.67 -16.73 13.45
C GLY A 102 -17.90 -15.95 14.51
N PRO A 103 -18.08 -16.28 15.80
CA PRO A 103 -17.47 -15.54 16.91
C PRO A 103 -15.94 -15.64 16.95
N ARG A 104 -15.35 -16.55 16.17
CA ARG A 104 -13.89 -16.73 16.06
C ARG A 104 -13.30 -16.07 14.82
N VAL A 105 -14.10 -15.37 14.02
CA VAL A 105 -13.71 -14.94 12.68
C VAL A 105 -13.99 -13.45 12.56
N VAL A 106 -13.03 -12.71 12.02
CA VAL A 106 -13.25 -11.30 11.66
C VAL A 106 -12.66 -10.98 10.30
N HIS A 107 -13.39 -10.17 9.54
CA HIS A 107 -12.95 -9.70 8.23
C HIS A 107 -12.19 -8.38 8.39
N LEU A 108 -10.98 -8.34 7.86
CA LEU A 108 -10.15 -7.14 7.77
C LEU A 108 -10.36 -6.50 6.39
N PRO A 109 -10.37 -5.16 6.29
CA PRO A 109 -10.35 -4.48 5.00
C PRO A 109 -9.13 -4.90 4.16
N GLY A 110 -9.39 -5.66 3.10
CA GLY A 110 -8.34 -6.22 2.24
C GLY A 110 -7.77 -5.22 1.23
N PRO A 111 -6.67 -5.60 0.55
CA PRO A 111 -5.88 -6.83 0.76
C PRO A 111 -5.02 -6.76 2.03
N VAL A 112 -4.93 -7.85 2.81
CA VAL A 112 -4.08 -7.93 4.00
C VAL A 112 -2.76 -8.62 3.63
N ALA A 113 -1.63 -7.94 3.83
CA ALA A 113 -0.31 -8.53 3.58
C ALA A 113 0.22 -9.28 4.81
N ALA A 114 0.17 -8.64 5.99
CA ALA A 114 0.62 -9.23 7.24
C ALA A 114 -0.02 -8.51 8.44
N VAL A 115 -0.32 -9.24 9.50
CA VAL A 115 -0.74 -8.66 10.79
C VAL A 115 0.50 -8.33 11.62
N THR A 116 0.60 -7.08 12.07
CA THR A 116 1.70 -6.61 12.92
C THR A 116 1.39 -6.91 14.39
N ALA A 117 0.19 -6.56 14.84
CA ALA A 117 -0.23 -6.74 16.22
C ALA A 117 -1.75 -6.82 16.34
N VAL A 118 -2.21 -7.61 17.31
CA VAL A 118 -3.60 -7.61 17.76
C VAL A 118 -3.58 -7.21 19.23
N THR A 119 -4.33 -6.17 19.59
CA THR A 119 -4.36 -5.64 20.96
C THR A 119 -5.77 -5.76 21.51
N ILE A 120 -5.92 -6.35 22.70
CA ILE A 120 -7.20 -6.50 23.40
C ILE A 120 -7.08 -5.81 24.76
N ALA A 121 -7.92 -4.82 25.05
CA ALA A 121 -7.90 -4.04 26.28
C ALA A 121 -6.51 -3.48 26.65
N GLY A 122 -5.72 -3.10 25.64
CA GLY A 122 -4.36 -2.58 25.80
C GLY A 122 -3.25 -3.65 25.82
N GLU A 123 -3.58 -4.93 25.93
CA GLU A 123 -2.60 -6.02 25.93
C GLU A 123 -2.42 -6.61 24.54
N VAL A 124 -1.17 -6.83 24.13
CA VAL A 124 -0.85 -7.48 22.85
C VAL A 124 -1.14 -8.97 22.97
N LEU A 125 -2.02 -9.47 22.11
CA LEU A 125 -2.32 -10.89 21.99
C LEU A 125 -1.16 -11.62 21.33
N ASP A 126 -0.76 -12.74 21.91
CA ASP A 126 0.27 -13.61 21.36
C ASP A 126 -0.06 -14.06 19.91
N PRO A 127 0.90 -14.01 18.97
CA PRO A 127 0.68 -14.42 17.57
C PRO A 127 0.16 -15.85 17.41
N SER A 128 0.48 -16.79 18.31
CA SER A 128 -0.07 -18.14 18.28
C SER A 128 -1.58 -18.20 18.56
N GLY A 129 -2.14 -17.09 19.09
CA GLY A 129 -3.55 -16.89 19.39
C GLY A 129 -4.42 -16.54 18.18
N TYR A 130 -3.85 -16.34 16.99
CA TYR A 130 -4.64 -16.08 15.80
C TYR A 130 -3.98 -16.62 14.53
N GLN A 131 -4.78 -16.80 13.49
CA GLN A 131 -4.33 -17.22 12.17
C GLN A 131 -4.95 -16.29 11.12
N LEU A 132 -4.12 -15.75 10.24
CA LEU A 132 -4.58 -14.99 9.07
C LEU A 132 -4.75 -15.95 7.88
N GLU A 133 -5.89 -15.89 7.21
CA GLU A 133 -6.11 -16.54 5.90
C GLU A 133 -6.80 -15.55 4.97
N GLY A 134 -6.12 -15.14 3.88
CA GLY A 134 -6.60 -14.06 3.02
C GLY A 134 -6.82 -12.77 3.81
N ASN A 135 -8.04 -12.23 3.75
CA ASN A 135 -8.42 -11.01 4.47
C ASN A 135 -9.15 -11.32 5.80
N THR A 136 -9.09 -12.56 6.26
CA THR A 136 -9.85 -13.01 7.44
C THR A 136 -8.90 -13.42 8.55
N LEU A 137 -9.15 -12.90 9.75
CA LEU A 137 -8.42 -13.22 10.96
C LEU A 137 -9.23 -14.17 11.85
N TYR A 138 -8.70 -15.38 12.02
CA TYR A 138 -9.27 -16.44 12.84
C TYR A 138 -8.65 -16.43 14.24
N ARG A 139 -9.47 -16.60 15.28
CA ARG A 139 -9.01 -16.81 16.65
C ARG A 139 -8.72 -18.29 16.86
N THR A 140 -7.51 -18.60 17.33
CA THR A 140 -7.07 -19.97 17.69
C THR A 140 -7.17 -20.17 19.21
N GLY A 141 -6.96 -21.41 19.68
CA GLY A 141 -6.98 -21.72 21.12
C GLY A 141 -8.36 -21.77 21.77
N GLY A 142 -9.43 -21.94 20.98
CA GLY A 142 -10.79 -22.13 21.49
C GLY A 142 -11.54 -20.85 21.91
N GLY A 143 -10.85 -19.71 21.98
CA GLY A 143 -11.45 -18.41 22.29
C GLY A 143 -12.29 -17.82 21.15
N SER A 144 -13.09 -16.80 21.46
CA SER A 144 -13.80 -15.93 20.51
C SER A 144 -13.20 -14.53 20.51
N TRP A 145 -13.38 -13.77 19.43
CA TRP A 145 -13.06 -12.34 19.43
C TRP A 145 -13.98 -11.60 20.41
N PRO A 146 -13.44 -10.67 21.23
CA PRO A 146 -14.25 -9.92 22.19
C PRO A 146 -15.17 -8.93 21.45
N ARG A 147 -16.23 -8.50 22.13
CA ARG A 147 -17.04 -7.39 21.65
C ARG A 147 -16.19 -6.11 21.60
N GLN A 148 -16.56 -5.21 20.69
CA GLN A 148 -15.91 -3.92 20.51
C GLN A 148 -16.82 -2.80 21.03
N ASP A 149 -16.31 -1.98 21.95
CA ASP A 149 -16.93 -0.73 22.37
C ASP A 149 -16.27 0.47 21.67
N LEU A 150 -16.86 0.93 20.56
CA LEU A 150 -16.36 2.08 19.80
C LEU A 150 -16.58 3.43 20.53
N GLY A 151 -17.35 3.45 21.61
CA GLY A 151 -17.55 4.66 22.43
C GLY A 151 -16.35 4.96 23.35
N ARG A 152 -15.41 4.03 23.49
CA ARG A 152 -14.21 4.18 24.32
C ARG A 152 -12.94 4.39 23.50
N PRO A 153 -11.95 5.12 24.04
CA PRO A 153 -10.59 5.20 23.51
C PRO A 153 -9.94 3.83 23.34
N LEU A 154 -9.06 3.73 22.34
CA LEU A 154 -8.32 2.49 22.08
C LEU A 154 -7.39 2.17 23.26
N GLY A 155 -7.41 0.91 23.72
CA GLY A 155 -6.59 0.45 24.84
C GLY A 155 -7.36 0.34 26.15
N GLU A 156 -8.58 0.87 26.23
CA GLU A 156 -9.45 0.70 27.40
C GLU A 156 -10.15 -0.67 27.42
N SER A 157 -10.66 -1.04 28.60
CA SER A 157 -11.49 -2.24 28.76
C SER A 157 -12.69 -2.22 27.82
N GLY A 158 -12.92 -3.36 27.14
CA GLY A 158 -13.97 -3.50 26.12
C GLY A 158 -13.57 -3.01 24.72
N THR A 159 -12.33 -2.56 24.53
CA THR A 159 -11.80 -2.17 23.21
C THR A 159 -10.74 -3.15 22.72
N TRP A 160 -10.61 -3.27 21.41
CA TRP A 160 -9.53 -4.01 20.79
C TRP A 160 -9.23 -3.48 19.39
N SER A 161 -8.07 -3.83 18.83
CA SER A 161 -7.66 -3.40 17.50
C SER A 161 -6.76 -4.42 16.83
N VAL A 162 -6.69 -4.32 15.51
CA VAL A 162 -5.74 -5.05 14.68
C VAL A 162 -4.92 -4.04 13.92
N THR A 163 -3.60 -4.05 14.12
CA THR A 163 -2.62 -3.31 13.33
C THR A 163 -2.04 -4.26 12.29
N TYR A 164 -2.14 -3.91 11.02
CA TYR A 164 -1.72 -4.76 9.91
C TYR A 164 -1.22 -3.92 8.73
N LYS A 165 -0.43 -4.54 7.86
CA LYS A 165 -0.02 -4.00 6.57
C LYS A 165 -1.12 -4.29 5.55
N ARG A 166 -1.80 -3.25 5.07
CA ARG A 166 -2.81 -3.31 4.01
C ARG A 166 -2.17 -3.00 2.66
N GLY A 167 -2.48 -3.82 1.66
CA GLY A 167 -2.06 -3.64 0.27
C GLY A 167 -1.29 -4.81 -0.31
N VAL A 168 -0.82 -4.62 -1.54
CA VAL A 168 -0.03 -5.63 -2.25
C VAL A 168 1.44 -5.22 -2.17
N PRO A 169 2.34 -6.11 -1.70
CA PRO A 169 3.76 -5.80 -1.65
C PRO A 169 4.28 -5.50 -3.06
N VAL A 170 5.18 -4.53 -3.15
CA VAL A 170 5.93 -4.28 -4.37
C VAL A 170 6.77 -5.53 -4.68
N PRO A 171 6.76 -6.05 -5.93
CA PRO A 171 7.57 -7.22 -6.29
C PRO A 171 9.07 -6.98 -6.05
N ALA A 172 9.80 -8.04 -5.69
CA ALA A 172 11.25 -7.97 -5.52
C ALA A 172 11.94 -7.51 -6.81
N GLY A 173 12.96 -6.66 -6.69
CA GLY A 173 13.72 -6.10 -7.83
C GLY A 173 13.18 -4.77 -8.36
N VAL A 174 11.97 -4.36 -8.01
CA VAL A 174 11.41 -3.04 -8.37
C VAL A 174 12.05 -1.90 -7.57
N ASP A 175 12.67 -2.21 -6.44
CA ASP A 175 13.51 -1.31 -5.66
C ASP A 175 14.62 -0.68 -6.51
N LYS A 176 15.25 -1.48 -7.38
CA LYS A 176 16.26 -1.02 -8.34
C LYS A 176 15.69 -0.06 -9.38
N LEU A 177 14.55 -0.41 -9.97
CA LEU A 177 13.83 0.45 -10.92
C LEU A 177 13.40 1.78 -10.28
N THR A 178 13.02 1.73 -9.01
CA THR A 178 12.66 2.93 -8.23
C THR A 178 13.90 3.79 -7.97
N GLY A 179 15.03 3.18 -7.64
CA GLY A 179 16.32 3.87 -7.49
C GLY A 179 16.82 4.51 -8.79
N GLU A 180 16.68 3.82 -9.91
CA GLU A 180 17.02 4.34 -11.25
C GLU A 180 16.15 5.55 -11.61
N LEU A 181 14.83 5.47 -11.41
CA LEU A 181 13.95 6.61 -11.66
C LEU A 181 14.23 7.78 -10.71
N ALA A 182 14.47 7.50 -9.43
CA ALA A 182 14.84 8.52 -8.45
C ALA A 182 16.17 9.21 -8.81
N LYS A 183 17.13 8.47 -9.37
CA LYS A 183 18.38 9.04 -9.87
C LYS A 183 18.13 10.04 -11.00
N GLU A 184 17.25 9.73 -11.94
CA GLU A 184 16.88 10.67 -13.01
C GLU A 184 16.21 11.93 -12.45
N PHE A 185 15.35 11.80 -11.44
CA PHE A 185 14.77 12.97 -10.76
C PHE A 185 15.80 13.78 -9.99
N LEU A 186 16.77 13.13 -9.35
CA LEU A 186 17.86 13.82 -8.65
C LEU A 186 18.75 14.58 -9.64
N ASN A 187 19.15 13.94 -10.74
CA ASN A 187 19.94 14.56 -11.81
C ASN A 187 19.21 15.76 -12.43
N ALA A 188 17.88 15.71 -12.54
CA ALA A 188 17.07 16.81 -13.04
C ALA A 188 17.06 18.02 -12.08
N CYS A 189 17.25 17.81 -10.78
CA CYS A 189 17.32 18.87 -9.76
C CYS A 189 18.69 19.56 -9.68
N ASP A 190 19.78 18.89 -10.06
CA ASP A 190 21.15 19.40 -9.92
C ASP A 190 21.59 20.39 -11.03
N GLY A 191 20.68 20.73 -11.96
CA GLY A 191 20.75 22.02 -12.66
C GLY A 191 21.74 22.13 -13.82
N ASP A 192 22.23 21.03 -14.40
CA ASP A 192 22.80 21.08 -15.75
C ASP A 192 21.63 21.14 -16.75
N GLU A 193 20.92 22.28 -16.78
CA GLU A 193 19.67 22.50 -17.53
C GLU A 193 19.80 22.14 -19.02
N ASP A 194 21.02 22.20 -19.56
CA ASP A 194 21.34 21.90 -20.96
C ASP A 194 21.68 20.43 -21.24
N ARG A 195 21.93 19.60 -20.20
CA ARG A 195 22.37 18.20 -20.36
C ARG A 195 21.42 17.15 -19.78
N CYS A 196 20.73 17.45 -18.68
CA CYS A 196 19.90 16.46 -17.98
C CYS A 196 18.39 16.70 -18.12
N ARG A 197 17.95 17.92 -18.43
CA ARG A 197 16.54 18.17 -18.72
C ARG A 197 16.27 17.81 -20.17
N LEU A 198 15.55 16.71 -20.41
CA LEU A 198 15.12 16.37 -21.76
C LEU A 198 14.38 17.59 -22.36
N PRO A 199 14.86 18.16 -23.48
CA PRO A 199 14.22 19.31 -24.11
C PRO A 199 12.74 19.01 -24.34
N ARG A 200 11.85 19.93 -23.96
CA ARG A 200 10.39 19.78 -24.12
C ARG A 200 9.92 19.84 -25.59
N THR A 201 10.86 19.97 -26.52
CA THR A 201 10.65 20.14 -27.96
C THR A 201 11.06 18.87 -28.71
N LEU A 202 10.54 18.73 -29.93
CA LEU A 202 10.88 17.63 -30.84
C LEU A 202 12.40 17.57 -31.09
N ILE A 203 13.05 16.49 -30.69
CA ILE A 203 14.47 16.27 -30.97
C ILE A 203 14.59 15.39 -32.21
N SER A 204 14.97 15.98 -33.33
CA SER A 204 15.34 15.21 -34.53
C SER A 204 16.82 14.86 -34.46
N THR A 205 17.14 13.58 -34.26
CA THR A 205 18.52 13.08 -34.43
C THR A 205 18.63 12.36 -35.76
N SER A 206 19.59 12.77 -36.59
CA SER A 206 19.90 12.08 -37.85
C SER A 206 21.18 11.28 -37.68
N ARG A 207 21.09 9.95 -37.80
CA ARG A 207 22.27 9.07 -37.79
C ARG A 207 22.13 8.06 -38.91
N ARG A 208 23.13 7.99 -39.80
CA ARG A 208 23.15 7.11 -40.99
C ARG A 208 21.90 7.23 -41.88
N GLY A 209 21.41 8.45 -42.12
CA GLY A 209 20.29 8.69 -43.04
C GLY A 209 18.90 8.36 -42.49
N ALA A 210 18.78 7.92 -41.24
CA ALA A 210 17.51 7.82 -40.53
C ALA A 210 17.34 9.05 -39.62
N THR A 211 16.27 9.82 -39.84
CA THR A 211 15.85 10.91 -38.96
C THR A 211 14.87 10.35 -37.94
N ASN A 212 15.31 10.22 -36.69
CA ASN A 212 14.41 9.86 -35.60
C ASN A 212 13.94 11.13 -34.92
N VAL A 213 12.63 11.31 -34.89
CA VAL A 213 11.96 12.46 -34.28
C VAL A 213 11.41 12.03 -32.93
N PHE A 214 12.00 12.52 -31.84
CA PHE A 214 11.60 12.22 -30.48
C PHE A 214 10.63 13.28 -29.96
N ASP A 215 9.45 12.86 -29.52
CA ASP A 215 8.43 13.75 -28.95
C ASP A 215 8.17 13.34 -27.49
N PRO A 216 8.76 14.06 -26.51
CA PRO A 216 8.61 13.73 -25.10
C PRO A 216 7.16 13.81 -24.62
N ALA A 217 6.33 14.67 -25.24
CA ALA A 217 4.93 14.82 -24.86
C ALA A 217 4.12 13.56 -25.21
N LYS A 218 4.46 12.87 -26.29
CA LYS A 218 3.82 11.60 -26.67
C LYS A 218 4.16 10.46 -25.72
N ILE A 219 5.38 10.44 -25.18
CA ILE A 219 5.84 9.42 -24.22
C ILE A 219 5.08 9.59 -22.89
N ILE A 220 5.02 10.82 -22.38
CA ILE A 220 4.29 11.13 -21.15
C ILE A 220 2.78 10.91 -21.35
N ALA A 221 2.20 11.35 -22.48
CA ALA A 221 0.80 11.11 -22.80
C ALA A 221 0.46 9.63 -22.96
N ALA A 222 1.45 8.82 -23.36
CA ALA A 222 1.33 7.37 -23.41
C ALA A 222 1.59 6.69 -22.04
N GLY A 223 1.89 7.44 -20.98
CA GLY A 223 2.11 6.91 -19.64
C GLY A 223 3.46 6.24 -19.44
N TYR A 224 4.46 6.61 -20.26
CA TYR A 224 5.82 6.11 -20.17
C TYR A 224 6.73 7.12 -19.45
N THR A 225 7.74 6.58 -18.78
CA THR A 225 8.79 7.33 -18.09
C THR A 225 9.96 7.68 -19.01
N GLY A 226 10.16 6.92 -20.10
CA GLY A 226 11.30 7.04 -21.00
C GLY A 226 12.49 6.15 -20.61
N LEU A 227 12.41 5.47 -19.47
CA LEU A 227 13.37 4.43 -19.06
C LEU A 227 12.84 3.06 -19.49
N THR A 228 13.59 2.35 -20.32
CA THR A 228 13.11 1.13 -21.00
C THR A 228 12.71 0.05 -20.00
N GLU A 229 13.53 -0.14 -18.97
CA GLU A 229 13.37 -1.15 -17.93
C GLU A 229 12.13 -0.85 -17.06
N VAL A 230 11.96 0.41 -16.68
CA VAL A 230 10.79 0.89 -15.93
C VAL A 230 9.52 0.74 -16.77
N ASP A 231 9.57 1.14 -18.04
CA ASP A 231 8.43 1.11 -18.95
C ASP A 231 8.02 -0.33 -19.32
N GLN A 232 8.98 -1.25 -19.45
CA GLN A 232 8.70 -2.68 -19.62
C GLN A 232 8.00 -3.26 -18.41
N TRP A 233 8.45 -2.93 -17.20
CA TRP A 233 7.80 -3.37 -15.98
C TRP A 233 6.37 -2.79 -15.86
N LEU A 234 6.20 -1.49 -16.10
CA LEU A 234 4.90 -0.82 -16.09
C LEU A 234 3.92 -1.43 -17.10
N ALA A 235 4.39 -1.74 -18.32
CA ALA A 235 3.58 -2.41 -19.33
C ALA A 235 3.17 -3.83 -18.92
N ALA A 236 3.99 -4.53 -18.14
CA ALA A 236 3.67 -5.86 -17.63
C ALA A 236 2.62 -5.83 -16.50
N VAL A 237 2.71 -4.85 -15.59
CA VAL A 237 1.83 -4.79 -14.40
C VAL A 237 0.55 -3.97 -14.62
N ASN A 238 0.54 -3.05 -15.60
CA ASN A 238 -0.61 -2.24 -15.96
C ASN A 238 -0.78 -2.12 -17.49
N PRO A 239 -1.02 -3.23 -18.21
CA PRO A 239 -1.05 -3.24 -19.68
C PRO A 239 -2.15 -2.35 -20.27
N ASN A 240 -3.24 -2.14 -19.53
CA ASN A 240 -4.38 -1.33 -19.95
C ASN A 240 -4.37 0.09 -19.38
N ARG A 241 -3.29 0.50 -18.70
CA ARG A 241 -3.12 1.86 -18.12
C ARG A 241 -4.31 2.29 -17.27
N LEU A 242 -4.76 1.37 -16.42
CA LEU A 242 -5.82 1.66 -15.45
C LEU A 242 -5.37 2.81 -14.55
N ALA A 243 -6.25 3.78 -14.36
CA ALA A 243 -5.99 4.89 -13.44
C ALA A 243 -5.92 4.39 -11.99
N GLN A 244 -6.72 3.40 -11.64
CA GLN A 244 -6.76 2.83 -10.30
C GLN A 244 -7.25 1.38 -10.36
N ASP A 245 -6.81 0.55 -9.42
CA ASP A 245 -7.40 -0.77 -9.21
C ASP A 245 -8.84 -0.66 -8.71
N SER A 246 -9.60 -1.73 -8.91
CA SER A 246 -10.95 -1.94 -8.38
C SER A 246 -10.98 -1.91 -6.85
N VAL A 247 -9.87 -2.26 -6.20
CA VAL A 247 -9.68 -2.16 -4.74
C VAL A 247 -8.69 -1.02 -4.49
N VAL A 248 -9.20 0.13 -4.06
CA VAL A 248 -8.35 1.28 -3.73
C VAL A 248 -7.65 1.01 -2.40
N LEU A 249 -6.31 1.02 -2.45
CA LEU A 249 -5.42 0.93 -1.29
C LEU A 249 -5.41 2.25 -0.53
#